data_AF-A0A929HQ33-F1
#
_entry.id   AF-A0A929HQ33-F1
#
_cell.length_a   1.000
_cell.length_b   1.000
_cell.length_c   1.000
_cell.angle_alpha   90.00
_cell.angle_beta   90.00
_cell.angle_gamma   90.00
#
_symmetry.space_group_name_H-M   'P 1'
#
loop_
_entity.id
_entity.type
_entity.pdbx_description
1 polymer ?
#
loop_
_entity_poly.entity_id
_entity_poly.type
_entity_poly.pdbx_seq_one_letter_code
_entity_poly.pdbx_strand_id
1 'polypeptide(L)'
;DVKLLSNFDFLLNILPLTFEYLKNLAVPVNLTFYSPIRFELIKSFLELKSIFLVLLFLGSLYLLVRIYRRERAICYSIIWIILPLLPVFYLGWMRGVPAYADRYLYISCVGFSLALALAAKKIISMSATGGAQKKALTTASIILLIIASLYSIGTVRRALVWQSSMTLWEDTAKKAPFIVDARISYANQLLKAGRLEESYNEYSFAVKNARLESDLVEAHNGLGIIFARRGMIDAAVSEFKLALMIMPGFEAARLNLEKAERLRRMQGN
;
A
#
# COMPACT_ATOMS: atom_id res chain seq x y z
N ASP A 1 11.65 4.98 1.18
CA ASP A 1 10.60 4.99 0.16
C ASP A 1 10.99 4.02 -0.94
N VAL A 2 10.04 3.22 -1.43
CA VAL A 2 10.27 2.21 -2.48
C VAL A 2 10.73 2.87 -3.78
N LYS A 3 10.34 4.13 -4.00
CA LYS A 3 10.81 4.96 -5.13
C LYS A 3 12.33 5.13 -5.17
N LEU A 4 13.03 4.89 -4.06
CA LEU A 4 14.49 5.02 -3.93
C LEU A 4 15.23 3.68 -4.02
N LEU A 5 14.53 2.54 -4.17
CA LEU A 5 15.17 1.22 -4.23
C LEU A 5 15.75 0.95 -5.63
N SER A 6 16.96 0.42 -5.67
CA SER A 6 17.58 -0.06 -6.90
C SER A 6 16.92 -1.35 -7.39
N ASN A 7 17.09 -1.70 -8.66
CA ASN A 7 16.62 -2.98 -9.19
C ASN A 7 17.22 -4.18 -8.44
N PHE A 8 18.42 -4.01 -7.89
CA PHE A 8 19.09 -5.03 -7.08
C PHE A 8 18.41 -5.20 -5.71
N ASP A 9 18.06 -4.10 -5.05
CA ASP A 9 17.31 -4.14 -3.78
C ASP A 9 15.94 -4.80 -3.97
N PHE A 10 15.29 -4.54 -5.11
CA PHE A 10 14.07 -5.22 -5.49
C PHE A 10 14.25 -6.72 -5.61
N LEU A 11 15.26 -7.18 -6.34
CA LEU A 11 15.56 -8.59 -6.54
C LEU A 11 15.79 -9.32 -5.21
N LEU A 12 16.55 -8.70 -4.29
CA LEU A 12 16.78 -9.23 -2.94
C LEU A 12 15.50 -9.38 -2.11
N ASN A 13 14.49 -8.54 -2.37
CA ASN A 13 13.30 -8.43 -1.55
C ASN A 13 12.04 -9.03 -2.18
N ILE A 14 12.16 -9.73 -3.31
CA ILE A 14 11.06 -10.45 -3.99
C ILE A 14 10.37 -11.46 -3.06
N LEU A 15 11.14 -12.32 -2.39
CA LEU A 15 10.57 -13.37 -1.54
C LEU A 15 9.94 -12.80 -0.25
N PRO A 16 10.59 -11.87 0.48
CA PRO A 16 9.94 -11.15 1.58
C PRO A 16 8.64 -10.47 1.17
N LEU A 17 8.62 -9.80 0.01
CA LEU A 17 7.44 -9.10 -0.50
C LEU A 17 6.31 -10.09 -0.83
N THR A 18 6.64 -11.21 -1.49
CA THR A 18 5.68 -12.28 -1.78
C THR A 18 5.07 -12.83 -0.49
N PHE A 19 5.89 -13.02 0.54
CA PHE A 19 5.42 -13.52 1.83
C PHE A 19 4.46 -12.54 2.52
N GLU A 20 4.73 -11.23 2.48
CA GLU A 20 3.78 -10.23 2.99
C GLU A 20 2.45 -10.23 2.21
N TYR A 21 2.49 -10.42 0.87
CA TYR A 21 1.25 -10.59 0.10
C TYR A 21 0.46 -11.83 0.53
N LEU A 22 1.13 -12.98 0.70
CA LEU A 22 0.47 -14.21 1.17
C LEU A 22 -0.12 -14.06 2.58
N LYS A 23 0.58 -13.32 3.46
CA LYS A 23 0.09 -12.99 4.79
C LYS A 23 -1.14 -12.09 4.73
N ASN A 24 -1.12 -11.04 3.90
CA ASN A 24 -2.27 -10.16 3.71
C ASN A 24 -3.46 -10.89 3.07
N LEU A 25 -3.20 -11.90 2.24
CA LEU A 25 -4.23 -12.74 1.64
C LEU A 25 -4.92 -13.64 2.66
N ALA A 26 -4.15 -14.21 3.61
CA ALA A 26 -4.69 -15.06 4.66
C ALA A 26 -5.32 -14.26 5.81
N VAL A 27 -4.69 -13.14 6.19
CA VAL A 27 -5.05 -12.29 7.32
C VAL A 27 -5.03 -10.83 6.86
N PRO A 28 -6.13 -10.31 6.27
CA PRO A 28 -6.19 -8.97 5.68
C PRO A 28 -6.34 -7.87 6.75
N VAL A 29 -5.38 -7.78 7.65
CA VAL A 29 -5.32 -6.77 8.73
C VAL A 29 -4.42 -5.61 8.33
N ASN A 30 -4.75 -4.42 8.81
CA ASN A 30 -3.96 -3.19 8.56
C ASN A 30 -3.75 -2.82 7.09
N LEU A 31 -4.68 -3.21 6.21
CA LEU A 31 -4.72 -2.80 4.80
C LEU A 31 -4.63 -1.27 4.65
N THR A 32 -3.90 -0.82 3.63
CA THR A 32 -3.52 0.59 3.40
C THR A 32 -3.60 0.92 1.91
N PHE A 33 -4.01 2.14 1.55
CA PHE A 33 -4.07 2.52 0.13
C PHE A 33 -2.67 2.56 -0.50
N TYR A 34 -1.76 3.19 0.23
CA TYR A 34 -0.34 3.23 -0.07
C TYR A 34 0.36 2.37 0.98
N SER A 35 0.70 1.12 0.62
CA SER A 35 1.20 0.18 1.61
C SER A 35 2.70 0.37 1.82
N PRO A 36 3.15 0.80 3.03
CA PRO A 36 4.58 0.82 3.32
C PRO A 36 5.14 -0.60 3.20
N ILE A 37 6.41 -0.70 2.84
CA ILE A 37 7.16 -1.92 3.11
C ILE A 37 7.22 -2.05 4.64
N ARG A 38 6.57 -3.08 5.18
CA ARG A 38 6.48 -3.35 6.64
C ARG A 38 7.51 -4.36 7.13
N PHE A 39 8.39 -4.81 6.25
CA PHE A 39 9.47 -5.72 6.57
C PHE A 39 10.83 -5.02 6.41
N GLU A 40 11.80 -5.45 7.20
CA GLU A 40 13.18 -5.02 7.01
C GLU A 40 13.71 -5.51 5.67
N LEU A 41 14.21 -4.56 4.87
CA LEU A 41 14.82 -4.83 3.58
C LEU A 41 16.07 -5.68 3.76
N ILE A 42 16.09 -6.80 3.07
CA ILE A 42 17.27 -7.65 2.92
C ILE A 42 18.27 -6.88 2.04
N LYS A 43 19.49 -6.74 2.52
CA LYS A 43 20.58 -6.04 1.82
C LYS A 43 21.58 -7.01 1.19
N SER A 44 21.58 -8.28 1.62
CA SER A 44 22.48 -9.30 1.09
C SER A 44 21.80 -10.68 0.99
N PHE A 45 22.15 -11.43 -0.06
CA PHE A 45 21.70 -12.82 -0.23
C PHE A 45 22.19 -13.76 0.88
N LEU A 46 23.27 -13.39 1.57
CA LEU A 46 23.89 -14.19 2.63
C LEU A 46 23.23 -14.00 4.00
N GLU A 47 22.29 -13.06 4.13
CA GLU A 47 21.52 -12.93 5.36
C GLU A 47 20.73 -14.22 5.63
N LEU A 48 20.70 -14.68 6.88
CA LEU A 48 19.99 -15.91 7.28
C LEU A 48 18.52 -15.91 6.84
N LYS A 49 17.87 -14.75 6.91
CA LYS A 49 16.48 -14.55 6.46
C LYS A 49 16.32 -14.78 4.96
N SER A 50 17.28 -14.31 4.14
CA SER A 50 17.30 -14.52 2.69
C SER A 50 17.44 -16.01 2.38
N ILE A 51 18.45 -16.66 2.98
CA ILE A 51 18.72 -18.09 2.78
C ILE A 51 17.49 -18.92 3.17
N PHE A 52 16.90 -18.64 4.34
CA PHE A 52 15.68 -19.31 4.80
C PHE A 52 14.52 -19.18 3.81
N LEU A 53 14.26 -17.96 3.31
CA LEU A 53 13.17 -17.73 2.35
C LEU A 53 13.42 -18.42 1.01
N VAL A 54 14.66 -18.45 0.52
CA VAL A 54 15.03 -19.17 -0.70
C VAL A 54 14.84 -20.67 -0.52
N LEU A 55 15.29 -21.25 0.61
CA LEU A 55 15.08 -22.67 0.90
C LEU A 55 13.60 -23.02 1.04
N LEU A 56 12.81 -22.15 1.69
CA LEU A 56 11.36 -22.32 1.79
C LEU A 56 10.71 -22.29 0.41
N PHE A 57 11.12 -21.37 -0.46
CA PHE A 57 10.63 -21.26 -1.83
C PHE A 57 10.96 -22.53 -2.64
N LEU A 58 12.22 -22.97 -2.65
CA LEU A 58 12.64 -24.18 -3.35
C LEU A 58 11.95 -25.44 -2.81
N GLY A 59 11.79 -25.55 -1.49
CA GLY A 59 11.03 -26.62 -0.85
C GLY A 59 9.56 -26.63 -1.28
N SER A 60 8.93 -25.46 -1.34
CA SER A 60 7.54 -25.31 -1.79
C SER A 60 7.37 -25.69 -3.27
N LEU A 61 8.33 -25.33 -4.13
CA LEU A 61 8.35 -25.68 -5.54
C LEU A 61 8.53 -27.19 -5.75
N TYR A 62 9.46 -27.81 -5.01
CA TYR A 62 9.65 -29.26 -5.02
C TYR A 62 8.39 -30.01 -4.60
N LEU A 63 7.73 -29.56 -3.52
CA LEU A 63 6.45 -30.13 -3.09
C LEU A 63 5.38 -29.98 -4.16
N LEU A 64 5.27 -28.80 -4.78
CA LEU A 64 4.32 -28.53 -5.86
C LEU A 64 4.50 -29.50 -7.03
N VAL A 65 5.74 -29.71 -7.49
CA VAL A 65 6.07 -30.65 -8.57
C VAL A 65 5.71 -32.09 -8.18
N ARG A 66 6.02 -32.49 -6.93
CA ARG A 66 5.71 -33.84 -6.42
C ARG A 66 4.21 -34.11 -6.36
N ILE A 67 3.41 -33.13 -5.93
CA ILE A 67 1.96 -33.29 -5.83
C ILE A 67 1.22 -33.03 -7.15
N TYR A 68 1.87 -32.41 -8.16
CA TYR A 68 1.25 -32.04 -9.44
C TYR A 68 0.51 -33.18 -10.12
N ARG A 69 1.12 -34.37 -10.18
CA ARG A 69 0.50 -35.53 -10.82
C ARG A 69 -0.70 -36.10 -10.04
N ARG A 70 -0.75 -35.86 -8.72
CA ARG A 70 -1.78 -36.40 -7.83
C ARG A 70 -2.95 -35.42 -7.61
N GLU A 71 -2.65 -34.14 -7.48
CA GLU A 71 -3.58 -33.10 -6.99
C GLU A 71 -3.56 -31.87 -7.92
N ARG A 72 -3.87 -32.09 -9.21
CA ARG A 72 -3.81 -31.04 -10.24
C ARG A 72 -4.61 -29.80 -9.88
N ALA A 73 -5.77 -29.96 -9.25
CA ALA A 73 -6.65 -28.86 -8.84
C ALA A 73 -6.01 -27.96 -7.77
N ILE A 74 -5.32 -28.55 -6.78
CA ILE A 74 -4.61 -27.78 -5.73
C ILE A 74 -3.40 -27.05 -6.33
N CYS A 75 -2.70 -27.69 -7.27
CA CYS A 75 -1.58 -27.03 -7.96
C CYS A 75 -2.06 -25.85 -8.80
N TYR A 76 -3.18 -26.02 -9.50
CA TYR A 76 -3.82 -24.93 -10.25
C TYR A 76 -4.18 -23.77 -9.34
N SER A 77 -4.78 -24.01 -8.17
CA SER A 77 -5.11 -22.95 -7.23
C SER A 77 -3.87 -22.22 -6.71
N ILE A 78 -2.78 -22.94 -6.41
CA ILE A 78 -1.51 -22.33 -5.98
C ILE A 78 -0.88 -21.50 -7.10
N ILE A 79 -0.89 -21.98 -8.34
CA ILE A 79 -0.41 -21.21 -9.49
C ILE A 79 -1.19 -19.91 -9.63
N TRP A 80 -2.52 -19.93 -9.46
CA TRP A 80 -3.35 -18.71 -9.48
C TRP A 80 -3.09 -17.75 -8.31
N ILE A 81 -2.51 -18.22 -7.21
CA ILE A 81 -2.06 -17.34 -6.12
C ILE A 81 -0.74 -16.68 -6.49
N ILE A 82 0.24 -17.48 -6.93
CA ILE A 82 1.63 -17.05 -7.12
C ILE A 82 1.82 -16.31 -8.46
N LEU A 83 1.28 -16.83 -9.56
CA LEU A 83 1.50 -16.30 -10.91
C LEU A 83 1.14 -14.82 -11.02
N PRO A 84 0.00 -14.31 -10.49
CA PRO A 84 -0.31 -12.87 -10.55
C PRO A 84 0.59 -12.01 -9.66
N LEU A 85 1.24 -12.61 -8.66
CA LEU A 85 2.26 -11.96 -7.83
C LEU A 85 3.63 -11.96 -8.52
N LEU A 86 3.87 -12.81 -9.54
CA LEU A 86 5.12 -12.80 -10.30
C LEU A 86 5.33 -11.50 -11.11
N PRO A 87 4.33 -10.93 -11.83
CA PRO A 87 4.45 -9.62 -12.48
C PRO A 87 4.74 -8.48 -11.51
N VAL A 88 4.35 -8.60 -10.22
CA VAL A 88 4.68 -7.61 -9.18
C VAL A 88 6.20 -7.52 -8.93
N PHE A 89 7.00 -8.45 -9.46
CA PHE A 89 8.47 -8.39 -9.48
C PHE A 89 9.07 -7.36 -10.45
N TYR A 90 8.44 -6.20 -10.59
CA TYR A 90 8.83 -5.17 -11.56
C TYR A 90 10.31 -4.79 -11.49
N LEU A 91 11.08 -5.38 -12.42
CA LEU A 91 12.37 -4.91 -12.88
C LEU A 91 12.21 -3.48 -13.40
N GLY A 92 12.44 -2.48 -12.56
CA GLY A 92 12.81 -1.09 -12.92
C GLY A 92 11.90 -0.24 -13.82
N TRP A 93 10.91 -0.80 -14.52
CA TRP A 93 10.10 -0.09 -15.51
C TRP A 93 8.88 0.63 -14.93
N MET A 94 8.44 0.28 -13.72
CA MET A 94 7.36 0.99 -13.01
C MET A 94 7.91 1.94 -11.92
N ARG A 95 8.95 2.72 -12.24
CA ARG A 95 9.40 3.80 -11.36
C ARG A 95 8.25 4.79 -11.16
N GLY A 96 7.82 4.96 -9.90
CA GLY A 96 6.71 5.85 -9.53
C GLY A 96 5.43 5.14 -9.07
N VAL A 97 5.31 3.82 -9.29
CA VAL A 97 4.18 3.03 -8.77
C VAL A 97 4.61 2.31 -7.48
N PRO A 98 3.77 2.22 -6.44
CA PRO A 98 4.09 1.46 -5.24
C PRO A 98 4.35 -0.01 -5.58
N ALA A 99 5.50 -0.54 -5.17
CA ALA A 99 5.81 -1.97 -5.25
C ALA A 99 4.88 -2.82 -4.40
N TYR A 100 4.37 -2.23 -3.32
CA TYR A 100 3.44 -2.86 -2.41
C TYR A 100 2.10 -2.13 -2.42
N ALA A 101 1.07 -2.80 -2.94
CA ALA A 101 -0.29 -2.27 -2.94
C ALA A 101 -1.32 -3.40 -2.88
N ASP A 102 -2.34 -3.21 -2.06
CA ASP A 102 -3.35 -4.24 -1.78
C ASP A 102 -4.12 -4.66 -3.06
N ARG A 103 -4.24 -3.77 -4.04
CA ARG A 103 -4.92 -4.02 -5.32
C ARG A 103 -4.30 -5.16 -6.15
N TYR A 104 -3.03 -5.50 -5.91
CA TYR A 104 -2.38 -6.59 -6.65
C TYR A 104 -2.84 -7.97 -6.17
N LEU A 105 -3.53 -8.06 -5.02
CA LEU A 105 -4.07 -9.33 -4.50
C LEU A 105 -5.35 -9.79 -5.21
N TYR A 106 -6.01 -8.95 -6.01
CA TYR A 106 -7.36 -9.26 -6.53
C TYR A 106 -7.43 -10.56 -7.32
N ILE A 107 -6.45 -10.83 -8.19
CA ILE A 107 -6.41 -12.07 -8.97
C ILE A 107 -6.01 -13.25 -8.08
N SER A 108 -5.05 -13.05 -7.18
CA SER A 108 -4.59 -14.06 -6.22
C SER A 108 -5.68 -14.51 -5.24
N CYS A 109 -6.65 -13.65 -4.92
CA CYS A 109 -7.83 -14.00 -4.12
C CYS A 109 -8.65 -15.14 -4.74
N VAL A 110 -8.71 -15.24 -6.07
CA VAL A 110 -9.43 -16.33 -6.76
C VAL A 110 -8.75 -17.67 -6.48
N GLY A 111 -7.42 -17.73 -6.67
CA GLY A 111 -6.63 -18.92 -6.36
C GLY A 111 -6.70 -19.31 -4.89
N PHE A 112 -6.68 -18.33 -3.98
CA PHE A 112 -6.78 -18.55 -2.55
C PHE A 112 -8.14 -19.12 -2.13
N SER A 113 -9.22 -18.55 -2.66
CA SER A 113 -10.58 -19.02 -2.39
C SER A 113 -10.79 -20.45 -2.90
N LEU A 114 -10.25 -20.76 -4.09
CA LEU A 114 -10.25 -22.11 -4.63
C LEU A 114 -9.43 -23.09 -3.78
N ALA A 115 -8.25 -22.67 -3.31
CA ALA A 115 -7.40 -23.49 -2.45
C ALA A 115 -8.10 -23.84 -1.12
N LEU A 116 -8.77 -22.87 -0.48
CA LEU A 116 -9.56 -23.09 0.74
C LEU A 116 -10.71 -24.07 0.52
N ALA A 117 -11.46 -23.92 -0.58
CA ALA A 117 -12.57 -24.82 -0.91
C ALA A 117 -12.08 -26.26 -1.15
N LEU A 118 -10.98 -26.44 -1.89
CA LEU A 118 -10.39 -27.75 -2.17
C LEU A 118 -9.82 -28.39 -0.89
N ALA A 119 -9.18 -27.61 -0.02
CA ALA A 119 -8.68 -28.08 1.26
C ALA A 119 -9.82 -28.56 2.16
N ALA A 120 -10.91 -27.78 2.27
CA ALA A 120 -12.10 -28.18 3.02
C ALA A 120 -12.72 -29.47 2.48
N LYS A 121 -12.90 -29.57 1.15
CA LYS A 121 -13.40 -30.80 0.50
C LYS A 121 -12.53 -32.01 0.83
N LYS A 122 -11.20 -31.85 0.77
CA LYS A 122 -10.25 -32.94 1.03
C LYS A 122 -10.32 -33.41 2.49
N ILE A 123 -10.33 -32.47 3.44
CA ILE A 123 -10.47 -32.78 4.89
C ILE A 123 -11.76 -33.56 5.15
N ILE A 124 -12.88 -33.12 4.57
CA ILE A 124 -14.17 -33.82 4.70
C ILE A 124 -14.10 -35.23 4.10
N SER A 125 -13.49 -35.39 2.92
CA SER A 125 -13.39 -36.71 2.27
C SER A 125 -12.45 -37.70 2.97
N MET A 126 -11.51 -37.21 3.79
CA MET A 126 -10.57 -38.04 4.56
C MET A 126 -11.17 -38.56 5.88
N SER A 127 -12.32 -38.03 6.31
CA SER A 127 -12.97 -38.46 7.55
C SER A 127 -13.76 -39.76 7.37
N ALA A 128 -13.75 -40.63 8.39
CA ALA A 128 -14.42 -41.93 8.32
C ALA A 128 -15.93 -41.80 8.03
N THR A 129 -16.46 -42.70 7.21
CA THR A 129 -17.86 -42.69 6.76
C THR A 129 -18.85 -42.70 7.93
N GLY A 130 -19.96 -41.97 7.79
CA GLY A 130 -21.02 -41.90 8.81
C GLY A 130 -20.85 -40.73 9.78
N GLY A 131 -20.89 -41.00 11.09
CA GLY A 131 -20.93 -39.96 12.12
C GLY A 131 -19.69 -39.05 12.16
N ALA A 132 -18.50 -39.59 11.85
CA ALA A 132 -17.27 -38.81 11.81
C ALA A 132 -17.24 -37.82 10.63
N GLN A 133 -17.74 -38.23 9.46
CA GLN A 133 -17.89 -37.34 8.31
C GLN A 133 -18.90 -36.21 8.55
N LYS A 134 -20.02 -36.50 9.22
CA LYS A 134 -20.98 -35.46 9.62
C LYS A 134 -20.34 -34.45 10.58
N LYS A 135 -19.56 -34.90 11.55
CA LYS A 135 -18.80 -34.01 12.46
C LYS A 135 -17.79 -33.16 11.69
N ALA A 136 -16.99 -33.77 10.81
CA ALA A 136 -15.99 -33.06 10.01
C ALA A 136 -16.62 -31.99 9.11
N LEU A 137 -17.76 -32.29 8.48
CA LEU A 137 -18.53 -31.33 7.69
C LEU A 137 -19.02 -30.17 8.55
N THR A 138 -19.64 -30.44 9.72
CA THR A 138 -20.10 -29.38 10.62
C THR A 138 -18.95 -28.49 11.07
N THR A 139 -17.80 -29.07 11.46
CA THR A 139 -16.62 -28.31 11.86
C THR A 139 -16.07 -27.47 10.72
N ALA A 140 -15.94 -28.03 9.51
CA ALA A 140 -15.47 -27.30 8.34
C ALA A 140 -16.41 -26.12 7.99
N SER A 141 -17.73 -26.35 8.05
CA SER A 141 -18.73 -25.30 7.81
C SER A 141 -18.67 -24.19 8.85
N ILE A 142 -18.47 -24.51 10.13
CA ILE A 142 -18.29 -23.51 11.19
C ILE A 142 -17.04 -22.67 10.94
N ILE A 143 -15.90 -23.31 10.61
CA ILE A 143 -14.64 -22.62 10.30
C ILE A 143 -14.82 -21.69 9.10
N LEU A 144 -15.42 -22.19 8.01
CA LEU A 144 -15.68 -21.38 6.82
C LEU A 144 -16.62 -20.20 7.11
N LEU A 145 -17.65 -20.40 7.94
CA LEU A 145 -18.55 -19.33 8.37
C LEU A 145 -17.83 -18.27 9.20
N ILE A 146 -16.94 -18.67 10.10
CA ILE A 146 -16.09 -17.73 10.87
C ILE A 146 -15.20 -16.94 9.91
N ILE A 147 -14.49 -17.61 8.99
CA ILE A 147 -13.63 -16.94 8.01
C ILE A 147 -14.44 -15.95 7.15
N ALA A 148 -15.58 -16.39 6.60
CA ALA A 148 -16.46 -15.54 5.80
C ALA A 148 -16.98 -14.33 6.60
N SER A 149 -17.33 -14.52 7.87
CA SER A 149 -17.78 -13.43 8.75
C SER A 149 -16.66 -12.42 9.00
N LEU A 150 -15.45 -12.88 9.30
CA LEU A 150 -14.29 -12.01 9.51
C LEU A 150 -13.95 -11.20 8.25
N TYR A 151 -13.99 -11.83 7.08
CA TYR A 151 -13.74 -11.16 5.80
C TYR A 151 -14.85 -10.18 5.44
N SER A 152 -16.10 -10.51 5.75
CA SER A 152 -17.24 -9.61 5.54
C SER A 152 -17.15 -8.37 6.42
N ILE A 153 -16.84 -8.54 7.71
CA ILE A 153 -16.60 -7.42 8.63
C ILE A 153 -15.43 -6.55 8.14
N GLY A 154 -14.33 -7.18 7.72
CA GLY A 154 -13.18 -6.49 7.15
C GLY A 154 -13.55 -5.67 5.91
N THR A 155 -14.37 -6.24 5.02
CA THR A 155 -14.87 -5.59 3.81
C THR A 155 -15.71 -4.36 4.13
N VAL A 156 -16.68 -4.46 5.05
CA VAL A 156 -17.52 -3.33 5.46
C VAL A 156 -16.68 -2.22 6.10
N ARG A 157 -15.77 -2.56 7.01
CA ARG A 157 -14.84 -1.58 7.62
C ARG A 157 -13.99 -0.90 6.56
N ARG A 158 -13.52 -1.64 5.55
CA ARG A 158 -12.71 -1.08 4.49
C ARG A 158 -13.55 -0.17 3.59
N ALA A 159 -14.77 -0.55 3.24
CA ALA A 159 -15.68 0.28 2.44
C ALA A 159 -15.90 1.68 3.07
N LEU A 160 -16.02 1.76 4.39
CA LEU A 160 -16.12 3.05 5.11
C LEU A 160 -14.88 3.94 4.91
N VAL A 161 -13.68 3.36 4.90
CA VAL A 161 -12.46 4.14 4.64
C VAL A 161 -12.43 4.69 3.22
N TRP A 162 -12.86 3.89 2.24
CA TRP A 162 -12.89 4.26 0.83
C TRP A 162 -14.05 5.17 0.43
N GLN A 163 -14.94 5.50 1.36
CA GLN A 163 -16.12 6.34 1.11
C GLN A 163 -15.75 7.75 0.65
N SER A 164 -14.64 8.31 1.14
CA SER A 164 -14.20 9.66 0.78
C SER A 164 -12.69 9.76 0.65
N SER A 165 -12.21 10.73 -0.12
CA SER A 165 -10.77 11.01 -0.21
C SER A 165 -10.19 11.41 1.16
N MET A 166 -10.96 12.12 1.98
CA MET A 166 -10.52 12.55 3.32
C MET A 166 -10.24 11.35 4.23
N THR A 167 -11.21 10.45 4.38
CA THR A 167 -11.08 9.24 5.21
C THR A 167 -10.00 8.29 4.69
N LEU A 168 -9.87 8.17 3.37
CA LEU A 168 -8.84 7.34 2.73
C LEU A 168 -7.43 7.82 3.05
N TRP A 169 -7.17 9.12 2.87
CA TRP A 169 -5.86 9.70 3.09
C TRP A 169 -5.54 9.84 4.58
N GLU A 170 -6.53 10.09 5.43
CA GLU A 170 -6.38 10.03 6.88
C GLU A 170 -5.93 8.65 7.37
N ASP A 171 -6.65 7.59 6.95
CA ASP A 171 -6.31 6.20 7.30
C ASP A 171 -4.89 5.84 6.83
N THR A 172 -4.52 6.28 5.62
CA THR A 172 -3.21 6.00 5.04
C THR A 172 -2.11 6.76 5.77
N ALA A 173 -2.28 8.05 6.05
CA ALA A 173 -1.30 8.86 6.79
C ALA A 173 -1.11 8.34 8.24
N LYS A 174 -2.18 7.91 8.91
CA LYS A 174 -2.11 7.31 10.26
C LYS A 174 -1.36 5.98 10.29
N LYS A 175 -1.60 5.10 9.31
CA LYS A 175 -0.96 3.78 9.25
C LYS A 175 0.45 3.80 8.65
N ALA A 176 0.77 4.82 7.86
CA ALA A 176 2.06 5.01 7.23
C ALA A 176 2.63 6.43 7.48
N PRO A 177 2.91 6.77 8.76
CA PRO A 177 3.23 8.14 9.17
C PRO A 177 4.57 8.68 8.65
N PHE A 178 5.37 7.85 7.98
CA PHE A 178 6.66 8.23 7.41
C PHE A 178 6.61 8.35 5.87
N ILE A 179 5.46 8.06 5.25
CA ILE A 179 5.29 8.24 3.81
C ILE A 179 4.84 9.68 3.55
N VAL A 180 5.75 10.47 3.00
CA VAL A 180 5.55 11.90 2.77
C VAL A 180 4.42 12.15 1.78
N ASP A 181 4.36 11.42 0.66
CA ASP A 181 3.28 11.51 -0.33
C ASP A 181 1.88 11.35 0.28
N ALA A 182 1.73 10.40 1.22
CA ALA A 182 0.46 10.13 1.87
C ALA A 182 0.05 11.29 2.77
N ARG A 183 1.01 11.90 3.48
CA ARG A 183 0.79 13.08 4.30
C ARG A 183 0.47 14.32 3.47
N ILE A 184 1.19 14.55 2.36
CA ILE A 184 0.87 15.62 1.41
C ILE A 184 -0.55 15.44 0.86
N SER A 185 -0.90 14.21 0.47
CA SER A 185 -2.24 13.90 -0.02
C SER A 185 -3.32 14.13 1.05
N TYR A 186 -3.03 13.81 2.31
CA TYR A 186 -3.91 14.11 3.44
C TYR A 186 -4.01 15.61 3.73
N ALA A 187 -2.89 16.33 3.73
CA ALA A 187 -2.81 17.78 3.87
C ALA A 187 -3.65 18.50 2.80
N ASN A 188 -3.62 18.00 1.56
CA ASN A 188 -4.47 18.47 0.46
C ASN A 188 -5.97 18.31 0.77
N GLN A 189 -6.40 17.18 1.36
CA GLN A 189 -7.80 17.01 1.76
C GLN A 189 -8.18 17.93 2.93
N LEU A 190 -7.30 18.08 3.91
CA LEU A 190 -7.47 19.02 5.04
C LEU A 190 -7.62 20.46 4.55
N LEU A 191 -6.80 20.88 3.58
CA LEU A 191 -6.85 22.19 2.97
C LEU A 191 -8.17 22.45 2.22
N LYS A 192 -8.66 21.45 1.49
CA LYS A 192 -9.97 21.50 0.82
C LYS A 192 -11.12 21.60 1.83
N ALA A 193 -10.99 20.92 2.96
CA ALA A 193 -11.96 20.96 4.06
C ALA A 193 -11.86 22.24 4.93
N GLY A 194 -10.90 23.15 4.65
CA GLY A 194 -10.70 24.38 5.43
C GLY A 194 -10.00 24.17 6.78
N ARG A 195 -9.50 22.97 7.07
CA ARG A 195 -8.77 22.63 8.31
C ARG A 195 -7.31 23.08 8.19
N LEU A 196 -7.11 24.41 8.20
CA LEU A 196 -5.82 25.04 7.84
C LEU A 196 -4.68 24.66 8.80
N GLU A 197 -4.91 24.62 10.10
CA GLU A 197 -3.88 24.27 11.10
C GLU A 197 -3.37 22.84 10.94
N GLU A 198 -4.29 21.89 10.72
CA GLU A 198 -3.93 20.49 10.54
C GLU A 198 -3.21 20.27 9.20
N SER A 199 -3.68 20.95 8.14
CA SER A 199 -3.01 20.94 6.84
C SER A 199 -1.58 21.50 6.94
N TYR A 200 -1.41 22.60 7.70
CA TYR A 200 -0.10 23.21 7.95
C TYR A 200 0.87 22.24 8.63
N ASN A 201 0.40 21.50 9.65
CA ASN A 201 1.23 20.52 10.35
C ASN A 201 1.70 19.39 9.42
N GLU A 202 0.81 18.88 8.57
CA GLU A 202 1.14 17.82 7.62
C GLU A 202 2.11 18.29 6.53
N TYR A 203 1.92 19.49 5.98
CA TYR A 203 2.88 20.06 5.01
C TYR A 203 4.23 20.43 5.63
N SER A 204 4.23 20.98 6.86
CA SER A 204 5.48 21.28 7.57
C SER A 204 6.27 20.01 7.87
N PHE A 205 5.57 18.93 8.23
CA PHE A 205 6.20 17.62 8.33
C PHE A 205 6.80 17.18 6.98
N ALA A 206 6.06 17.34 5.88
CA ALA A 206 6.53 16.98 4.55
C ALA A 206 7.80 17.75 4.17
N VAL A 207 7.84 19.07 4.35
CA VAL A 207 9.05 19.88 4.10
C VAL A 207 10.26 19.38 4.89
N LYS A 208 10.06 18.98 6.15
CA LYS A 208 11.15 18.49 7.01
C LYS A 208 11.65 17.08 6.65
N ASN A 209 10.79 16.23 6.09
CA ASN A 209 11.06 14.79 5.95
C ASN A 209 11.10 14.30 4.50
N ALA A 210 10.74 15.13 3.53
CA ALA A 210 10.79 14.81 2.12
C ALA A 210 12.20 14.42 1.69
N ARG A 211 12.27 13.37 0.87
CA ARG A 211 13.51 12.91 0.23
C ARG A 211 13.50 13.10 -1.29
N LEU A 212 12.34 13.40 -1.84
CA LEU A 212 12.13 13.66 -3.26
C LEU A 212 11.81 15.13 -3.45
N GLU A 213 12.40 15.73 -4.48
CA GLU A 213 12.13 17.13 -4.86
C GLU A 213 10.66 17.35 -5.18
N SER A 214 9.98 16.36 -5.78
CA SER A 214 8.53 16.42 -6.05
C SER A 214 7.71 16.71 -4.79
N ASP A 215 8.07 16.09 -3.67
CA ASP A 215 7.32 16.18 -2.43
C ASP A 215 7.54 17.57 -1.80
N LEU A 216 8.77 18.09 -1.89
CA LEU A 216 9.10 19.45 -1.45
C LEU A 216 8.35 20.50 -2.26
N VAL A 217 8.28 20.36 -3.59
CA VAL A 217 7.54 21.27 -4.48
C VAL A 217 6.07 21.35 -4.08
N GLU A 218 5.42 20.19 -3.92
CA GLU A 218 4.02 20.13 -3.51
C GLU A 218 3.81 20.69 -2.10
N ALA A 219 4.71 20.39 -1.17
CA ALA A 219 4.60 20.86 0.21
C ALA A 219 4.78 22.37 0.37
N HIS A 220 5.79 22.97 -0.28
CA HIS A 220 5.99 24.42 -0.29
C HIS A 220 4.81 25.13 -0.96
N ASN A 221 4.30 24.63 -2.08
CA ASN A 221 3.08 25.19 -2.67
C ASN A 221 1.87 25.08 -1.73
N GLY A 222 1.72 23.96 -1.02
CA GLY A 222 0.68 23.77 -0.01
C GLY A 222 0.76 24.78 1.14
N LEU A 223 1.95 24.99 1.71
CA LEU A 223 2.19 26.00 2.75
C LEU A 223 1.91 27.41 2.25
N GLY A 224 2.30 27.73 1.01
CA GLY A 224 1.99 29.02 0.39
C GLY A 224 0.49 29.30 0.32
N ILE A 225 -0.32 28.30 -0.07
CA ILE A 225 -1.78 28.44 -0.09
C ILE A 225 -2.32 28.67 1.32
N ILE A 226 -1.79 27.99 2.33
CA ILE A 226 -2.21 28.18 3.73
C ILE A 226 -1.88 29.58 4.21
N PHE A 227 -0.66 30.07 4.00
CA PHE A 227 -0.27 31.42 4.40
C PHE A 227 -1.12 32.49 3.69
N ALA A 228 -1.41 32.31 2.41
CA ALA A 228 -2.29 33.21 1.67
C ALA A 228 -3.70 33.26 2.29
N ARG A 229 -4.27 32.10 2.68
CA ARG A 229 -5.57 32.03 3.36
C ARG A 229 -5.56 32.63 4.77
N ARG A 230 -4.41 32.64 5.44
CA ARG A 230 -4.20 33.33 6.72
C ARG A 230 -3.94 34.83 6.56
N GLY A 231 -3.90 35.37 5.33
CA GLY A 231 -3.58 36.77 5.06
C GLY A 231 -2.08 37.10 5.16
N MET A 232 -1.22 36.12 5.39
CA MET A 232 0.24 36.27 5.46
C MET A 232 0.84 36.24 4.05
N ILE A 233 0.58 37.28 3.27
CA ILE A 233 0.86 37.28 1.83
C ILE A 233 2.37 37.18 1.52
N ASP A 234 3.24 37.84 2.30
CA ASP A 234 4.69 37.76 2.10
C ASP A 234 5.25 36.35 2.35
N ALA A 235 4.75 35.68 3.38
CA ALA A 235 5.10 34.28 3.65
C ALA A 235 4.61 33.38 2.50
N ALA A 236 3.40 33.61 1.99
CA ALA A 236 2.86 32.87 0.86
C ALA A 236 3.73 33.02 -0.40
N VAL A 237 4.11 34.25 -0.75
CA VAL A 237 5.01 34.55 -1.87
C VAL A 237 6.34 33.82 -1.72
N SER A 238 6.91 33.81 -0.51
CA SER A 238 8.18 33.12 -0.23
C SER A 238 8.08 31.62 -0.48
N GLU A 239 7.03 30.97 0.03
CA GLU A 239 6.80 29.54 -0.17
C GLU A 239 6.57 29.17 -1.65
N PHE A 240 5.80 29.96 -2.40
CA PHE A 240 5.61 29.70 -3.83
C PHE A 240 6.92 29.86 -4.62
N LYS A 241 7.78 30.81 -4.24
CA LYS A 241 9.11 30.96 -4.85
C LYS A 241 10.00 29.77 -4.54
N LEU A 242 9.95 29.22 -3.32
CA LEU A 242 10.70 28.00 -2.98
C LEU A 242 10.26 26.81 -3.84
N ALA A 243 8.94 26.62 -4.02
CA ALA A 243 8.43 25.58 -4.93
C ALA A 243 8.95 25.74 -6.37
N LEU A 244 8.96 26.98 -6.89
CA LEU A 244 9.45 27.29 -8.24
C LEU A 244 10.98 27.26 -8.38
N MET A 245 11.73 27.49 -7.30
CA MET A 245 13.18 27.29 -7.31
C MET A 245 13.54 25.81 -7.49
N ILE A 246 12.77 24.91 -6.86
CA ILE A 246 12.97 23.46 -7.00
C ILE A 246 12.46 22.98 -8.35
N MET A 247 11.26 23.42 -8.77
CA MET A 247 10.67 23.06 -10.06
C MET A 247 10.13 24.29 -10.79
N PRO A 248 10.94 24.93 -11.67
CA PRO A 248 10.54 26.15 -12.37
C PRO A 248 9.29 26.00 -13.25
N GLY A 249 9.01 24.79 -13.74
CA GLY A 249 7.83 24.47 -14.55
C GLY A 249 6.57 24.15 -13.76
N PHE A 250 6.55 24.30 -12.43
CA PHE A 250 5.40 23.92 -11.61
C PHE A 250 4.28 24.97 -11.69
N GLU A 251 3.39 24.78 -12.66
CA GLU A 251 2.35 25.74 -13.04
C GLU A 251 1.46 26.19 -11.87
N ALA A 252 1.10 25.26 -10.98
CA ALA A 252 0.26 25.57 -9.83
C ALA A 252 0.90 26.63 -8.91
N ALA A 253 2.20 26.52 -8.61
CA ALA A 253 2.90 27.51 -7.80
C ALA A 253 3.07 28.84 -8.54
N ARG A 254 3.26 28.83 -9.87
CA ARG A 254 3.33 30.05 -10.68
C ARG A 254 2.04 30.87 -10.61
N LEU A 255 0.89 30.23 -10.86
CA LEU A 255 -0.41 30.88 -10.78
C LEU A 255 -0.72 31.40 -9.37
N ASN A 256 -0.37 30.63 -8.35
CA ASN A 256 -0.55 31.05 -6.96
C ASN A 256 0.36 32.23 -6.58
N LEU A 257 1.61 32.23 -7.04
CA LEU A 257 2.56 33.33 -6.85
C LEU A 257 2.05 34.61 -7.51
N GLU A 258 1.60 34.55 -8.76
CA GLU A 258 1.02 35.71 -9.46
C GLU A 258 -0.16 36.31 -8.70
N LYS A 259 -1.05 35.46 -8.20
CA LYS A 259 -2.19 35.89 -7.39
C LYS A 259 -1.74 36.54 -6.07
N ALA A 260 -0.78 35.94 -5.37
CA ALA A 260 -0.26 36.46 -4.12
C ALA A 260 0.49 37.80 -4.32
N GLU A 261 1.28 37.93 -5.38
CA GLU A 261 1.98 39.17 -5.75
C GLU A 261 1.01 40.32 -6.05
N ARG A 262 -0.12 40.05 -6.74
CA ARG A 262 -1.17 41.05 -6.96
C ARG A 262 -1.76 41.53 -5.63
N LEU A 263 -2.09 40.61 -4.73
CA LEU A 263 -2.62 40.96 -3.40
C LEU A 263 -1.61 41.75 -2.57
N ARG A 264 -0.32 41.37 -2.62
CA ARG A 264 0.74 42.09 -1.92
C ARG A 264 0.85 43.55 -2.37
N ARG A 265 0.79 43.81 -3.68
CA ARG A 265 0.83 45.17 -4.22
C ARG A 265 -0.38 46.01 -3.80
N MET A 266 -1.56 45.39 -3.68
CA MET A 266 -2.76 46.08 -3.19
C MET A 266 -2.72 46.41 -1.70
N GLN A 267 -1.97 45.64 -0.89
CA GLN A 267 -1.80 45.91 0.53
C GLN A 267 -0.71 46.95 0.84
N GLY A 268 0.24 47.12 -0.09
CA GLY A 268 1.33 48.10 0.03
C GLY A 268 1.02 49.48 -0.56
N ASN A 269 -0.12 49.64 -1.24
CA ASN A 269 -0.67 50.92 -1.73
C ASN A 269 -1.78 51.40 -0.80
#